data_AF-A0A3E2HBY6-F1
#
_entry.id   AF-A0A3E2HBY6-F1
#
_cell.length_a   1.000
_cell.length_b   1.000
_cell.length_c   1.000
_cell.angle_alpha   90.00
_cell.angle_beta   90.00
_cell.angle_gamma   90.00
#
_symmetry.space_group_name_H-M   'P 1'
#
loop_
_entity.id
_entity.type
_entity.pdbx_description
1 polymer ?
#
loop_
_entity_poly.entity_id
_entity_poly.type
_entity_poly.pdbx_seq_one_letter_code
_entity_poly.pdbx_strand_id
1 'polypeptide(L)'
;MIDFYTNFLGFKLIKRDGDYTYLGRDNIFIGAIENGSSESLKERESYLRPKKGVEIVLEVDDLQKERDIIVRKGWELEADIETQSWGLTDFRLVDPDGYYIRITTHSPNKDGLGFSV
;
A
#
# COMPACT_ATOMS: atom_id res chain seq x y z
N MET A 1 6.39 2.57 -9.71
CA MET A 1 5.00 2.44 -9.23
C MET A 1 4.41 1.05 -9.51
N ILE A 2 4.17 0.66 -10.77
CA ILE A 2 3.51 -0.63 -11.11
C ILE A 2 4.24 -1.86 -10.53
N ASP A 3 5.58 -1.90 -10.64
CA ASP A 3 6.37 -3.03 -10.14
C ASP A 3 6.19 -3.25 -8.64
N PHE A 4 6.01 -2.19 -7.87
CA PHE A 4 5.77 -2.30 -6.44
C PHE A 4 4.44 -3.01 -6.15
N TYR A 5 3.35 -2.53 -6.74
CA TYR A 5 2.02 -3.12 -6.51
C TYR A 5 1.91 -4.54 -7.06
N THR A 6 2.52 -4.82 -8.20
CA THR A 6 2.42 -6.15 -8.84
C THR A 6 3.37 -7.16 -8.21
N ASN A 7 4.64 -6.82 -8.07
CA ASN A 7 5.65 -7.76 -7.58
C ASN A 7 5.65 -7.89 -6.06
N PHE A 8 5.34 -6.85 -5.29
CA PHE A 8 5.42 -6.92 -3.83
C PHE A 8 4.05 -7.11 -3.18
N LEU A 9 3.03 -6.41 -3.68
CA LEU A 9 1.69 -6.43 -3.08
C LEU A 9 0.68 -7.34 -3.80
N GLY A 10 1.10 -8.08 -4.82
CA GLY A 10 0.28 -9.11 -5.46
C GLY A 10 -0.90 -8.57 -6.29
N PHE A 11 -0.91 -7.28 -6.64
CA PHE A 11 -1.86 -6.73 -7.60
C PHE A 11 -1.58 -7.25 -9.00
N LYS A 12 -2.61 -7.24 -9.85
CA LYS A 12 -2.53 -7.55 -11.26
C LYS A 12 -2.78 -6.30 -12.07
N LEU A 13 -2.01 -6.12 -13.14
CA LEU A 13 -2.31 -5.11 -14.16
C LEU A 13 -3.58 -5.52 -14.92
N ILE A 14 -4.63 -4.71 -14.82
CA ILE A 14 -5.91 -4.94 -15.50
C ILE A 14 -5.95 -4.16 -16.81
N LYS A 15 -5.60 -2.87 -16.77
CA LYS A 15 -5.63 -1.98 -17.94
C LYS A 15 -4.47 -0.99 -17.87
N ARG A 16 -3.96 -0.62 -19.05
CA ARG A 16 -3.09 0.53 -19.26
C ARG A 16 -3.63 1.36 -20.43
N ASP A 17 -3.70 2.68 -20.25
CA ASP A 17 -4.24 3.63 -21.21
C ASP A 17 -3.42 4.93 -21.15
N GLY A 18 -2.45 5.09 -22.05
CA GLY A 18 -1.45 6.15 -21.93
C GLY A 18 -0.61 6.02 -20.65
N ASP A 19 -0.64 7.07 -19.84
CA ASP A 19 -0.03 7.17 -18.51
C ASP A 19 -0.90 6.54 -17.41
N TYR A 20 -2.19 6.33 -17.66
CA TYR A 20 -3.09 5.73 -16.69
C TYR A 20 -2.95 4.20 -16.62
N THR A 21 -2.85 3.68 -15.40
CA THR A 21 -2.76 2.26 -15.09
C THR A 21 -3.84 1.90 -14.06
N TYR A 22 -4.54 0.80 -14.33
CA TYR A 22 -5.54 0.22 -13.45
C TYR A 22 -5.07 -1.15 -12.94
N LEU A 23 -4.92 -1.26 -11.63
CA LEU A 23 -4.41 -2.43 -10.91
C LEU A 23 -5.53 -3.02 -10.05
N GLY A 24 -5.56 -4.35 -9.90
CA GLY A 24 -6.51 -5.00 -9.01
C GLY A 24 -5.94 -6.16 -8.21
N ARG A 25 -6.41 -6.28 -6.96
CA ARG A 25 -6.17 -7.40 -6.05
C ARG A 25 -7.49 -7.69 -5.33
N ASP A 26 -8.05 -8.86 -5.56
CA ASP A 26 -9.36 -9.25 -5.02
C ASP A 26 -10.44 -8.19 -5.37
N ASN A 27 -11.00 -7.51 -4.37
CA ASN A 27 -11.98 -6.43 -4.55
C ASN A 27 -11.37 -5.02 -4.41
N ILE A 28 -10.04 -4.91 -4.36
CA ILE A 28 -9.31 -3.66 -4.24
C ILE A 28 -8.78 -3.26 -5.61
N PHE A 29 -9.06 -2.03 -6.02
CA PHE A 29 -8.61 -1.48 -7.29
C PHE A 29 -7.86 -0.17 -7.07
N ILE A 30 -6.73 -0.01 -7.75
CA ILE A 30 -5.88 1.18 -7.69
C ILE A 30 -5.73 1.73 -9.09
N GLY A 31 -6.12 3.00 -9.26
CA GLY A 31 -5.76 3.80 -10.44
C GLY A 31 -4.49 4.59 -10.13
N ALA A 32 -3.48 4.46 -10.99
CA ALA A 32 -2.23 5.19 -10.90
C ALA A 32 -1.96 5.92 -12.22
N ILE A 33 -1.36 7.11 -12.15
CA ILE A 33 -0.86 7.83 -13.31
C ILE A 33 0.66 7.69 -13.26
N GLU A 34 1.25 7.03 -14.26
CA GLU A 34 2.69 6.94 -14.41
C GLU A 34 3.24 8.22 -15.00
N ASN A 35 3.94 9.00 -14.20
CA ASN A 35 4.71 10.10 -14.73
C ASN A 35 5.95 9.56 -15.46
N GLY A 36 6.26 10.14 -16.62
CA GLY A 36 7.38 9.72 -17.44
C GLY A 36 8.71 9.82 -16.69
N SER A 37 9.62 8.86 -16.93
CA SER A 37 10.94 8.76 -16.29
C SER A 37 11.90 9.94 -16.58
N SER A 38 11.45 10.98 -17.27
CA SER A 38 12.20 12.20 -17.58
C SER A 38 12.06 13.30 -16.53
N GLU A 39 11.20 13.11 -15.53
CA GLU A 39 10.97 14.12 -14.50
C GLU A 39 12.14 14.22 -13.52
N SER A 40 12.55 15.46 -13.27
CA SER A 40 13.53 15.82 -12.26
C SER A 40 13.04 15.52 -10.85
N LEU A 41 13.97 15.39 -9.90
CA LEU A 41 13.65 15.23 -8.48
C LEU A 41 12.69 16.32 -7.97
N LYS A 42 12.82 17.56 -8.46
CA LYS A 42 11.93 18.67 -8.10
C LYS A 42 10.51 18.51 -8.62
N GLU A 43 10.35 17.98 -9.84
CA GLU A 43 9.04 17.67 -10.41
C GLU A 43 8.39 16.55 -9.60
N ARG A 44 9.15 15.50 -9.26
CA ARG A 44 8.71 14.44 -8.34
C ARG A 44 8.22 14.98 -7.00
N GLU A 45 9.04 15.77 -6.32
CA GLU A 45 8.67 16.42 -5.04
C GLU A 45 7.41 17.29 -5.09
N SER A 46 7.02 17.79 -6.27
CA SER A 46 5.85 18.67 -6.40
C SER A 46 4.52 17.93 -6.20
N TYR A 47 4.48 16.65 -6.58
CA TYR A 47 3.29 15.80 -6.51
C TYR A 47 3.46 14.59 -5.58
N LEU A 48 4.67 14.28 -5.10
CA LEU A 48 4.89 13.45 -3.91
C LEU A 48 4.19 14.13 -2.72
N ARG A 49 2.92 13.79 -2.51
CA ARG A 49 2.12 14.19 -1.35
C ARG A 49 1.37 12.95 -0.88
N PRO A 50 1.53 12.60 0.41
CA PRO A 50 1.12 13.51 1.45
C PRO A 50 2.25 13.93 2.40
N LYS A 51 2.37 15.23 2.68
CA LYS A 51 3.10 15.71 3.87
C LYS A 51 2.39 15.29 5.18
N LYS A 52 1.09 14.94 5.09
CA LYS A 52 0.16 14.24 6.01
C LYS A 52 -1.12 13.95 5.19
N GLY A 53 -1.83 12.83 5.39
CA GLY A 53 -3.26 12.77 5.06
C GLY A 53 -3.86 11.53 4.39
N VAL A 54 -3.09 10.56 3.88
CA VAL A 54 -3.66 9.33 3.28
C VAL A 54 -2.87 8.11 3.76
N GLU A 55 -3.58 7.15 4.36
CA GLU A 55 -3.12 5.78 4.61
C GLU A 55 -3.97 4.84 3.77
N ILE A 56 -3.32 3.94 3.03
CA ILE A 56 -3.99 2.87 2.29
C ILE A 56 -3.94 1.62 3.17
N VAL A 57 -5.11 1.17 3.64
CA VAL A 57 -5.23 0.00 4.50
C VAL A 57 -5.63 -1.22 3.66
N LEU A 58 -4.82 -2.28 3.73
CA LEU A 58 -5.08 -3.57 3.10
C LEU A 58 -5.31 -4.62 4.18
N GLU A 59 -6.53 -5.12 4.29
CA GLU A 59 -6.82 -6.27 5.15
C GLU A 59 -6.44 -7.57 4.45
N VAL A 60 -5.78 -8.49 5.16
CA VAL A 60 -5.30 -9.76 4.60
C VAL A 60 -5.61 -10.93 5.53
N ASP A 61 -5.75 -12.12 4.93
CA ASP A 61 -6.01 -13.36 5.66
C ASP A 61 -4.79 -13.84 6.46
N ASP A 62 -3.58 -13.66 5.92
CA ASP A 62 -2.33 -14.15 6.50
C ASP A 62 -1.26 -13.05 6.51
N LEU A 63 -1.22 -12.31 7.61
CA LEU A 63 -0.34 -11.15 7.78
C LEU A 63 1.15 -11.53 7.72
N GLN A 64 1.54 -12.62 8.39
CA GLN A 64 2.93 -13.09 8.41
C GLN A 64 3.43 -13.45 7.02
N LYS A 65 2.60 -14.17 6.24
CA LYS A 65 2.95 -14.56 4.88
C LYS A 65 3.18 -13.35 3.97
N GLU A 66 2.30 -12.34 4.04
CA GLU A 66 2.45 -11.12 3.25
C GLU A 66 3.76 -10.40 3.59
N ARG A 67 4.03 -10.21 4.89
CA ARG A 67 5.27 -9.60 5.38
C ARG A 67 6.51 -10.35 4.90
N ASP A 68 6.52 -11.68 5.01
CA ASP A 68 7.66 -12.50 4.63
C ASP A 68 7.90 -12.55 3.11
N ILE A 69 6.86 -12.41 2.30
CA ILE A 69 7.01 -12.27 0.84
C ILE A 69 7.65 -10.93 0.51
N ILE A 70 7.19 -9.85 1.14
CA ILE A 70 7.67 -8.48 0.88
C ILE A 70 9.15 -8.34 1.28
N VAL A 71 9.50 -8.75 2.50
CA VAL A 71 10.88 -8.67 3.01
C VAL A 71 11.83 -9.55 2.20
N ARG A 72 11.40 -10.76 1.82
CA ARG A 72 12.22 -11.66 0.98
C ARG A 72 12.50 -11.11 -0.41
N LYS A 73 11.58 -10.31 -0.95
CA LYS A 73 11.77 -9.58 -2.22
C LYS A 73 12.63 -8.33 -2.06
N GLY A 74 13.02 -7.99 -0.83
CA GLY A 74 13.97 -6.91 -0.53
C GLY A 74 13.32 -5.54 -0.31
N TRP A 75 12.01 -5.46 -0.06
CA TRP A 75 11.38 -4.19 0.31
C TRP A 75 11.54 -3.91 1.80
N GLU A 76 11.84 -2.67 2.13
CA GLU A 76 12.00 -2.20 3.51
C GLU A 76 10.63 -1.92 4.14
N LEU A 77 10.50 -2.25 5.42
CA LEU A 77 9.31 -1.94 6.21
C LEU A 77 9.56 -0.66 7.02
N GLU A 78 8.56 0.21 7.08
CA GLU A 78 8.58 1.36 7.99
C GLU A 78 8.34 0.90 9.44
N ALA A 79 7.49 -0.11 9.61
CA ALA A 79 7.26 -0.78 10.89
C ALA A 79 6.97 -2.27 10.64
N ASP A 80 7.63 -3.15 11.40
CA ASP A 80 7.36 -4.59 11.35
C ASP A 80 6.05 -4.93 12.09
N ILE A 81 5.67 -6.20 12.08
CA ILE A 81 4.42 -6.70 12.66
C ILE A 81 4.31 -6.35 14.15
N GLU A 82 3.27 -5.59 14.50
CA GLU A 82 2.95 -5.20 15.86
C GLU A 82 1.44 -5.19 16.11
N THR A 83 1.03 -5.62 17.31
CA THR A 83 -0.34 -5.46 17.80
C THR A 83 -0.56 -4.05 18.31
N GLN A 84 -1.51 -3.35 17.72
CA GLN A 84 -1.82 -1.97 18.02
C GLN A 84 -2.78 -1.85 19.22
N SER A 85 -2.83 -0.67 19.84
CA SER A 85 -3.67 -0.40 21.02
C SER A 85 -5.18 -0.60 20.79
N TRP A 86 -5.61 -0.58 19.52
CA TRP A 86 -7.00 -0.83 19.10
C TRP A 86 -7.26 -2.31 18.73
N GLY A 87 -6.33 -3.23 19.02
CA GLY A 87 -6.55 -4.67 18.95
C GLY A 87 -6.30 -5.33 17.59
N LEU A 88 -5.93 -4.57 16.55
CA LEU A 88 -5.51 -5.13 15.27
C LEU A 88 -4.00 -5.35 15.24
N THR A 89 -3.55 -6.35 14.49
CA THR A 89 -2.14 -6.58 14.21
C THR A 89 -1.84 -6.12 12.78
N ASP A 90 -0.76 -5.37 12.60
CA ASP A 90 -0.37 -4.84 11.30
C ASP A 90 1.14 -4.63 11.17
N PHE A 91 1.58 -4.46 9.92
CA PHE A 91 2.88 -3.89 9.56
C PHE A 91 2.69 -2.79 8.52
N ARG A 92 3.73 -1.97 8.32
CA ARG A 92 3.62 -0.74 7.53
C ARG A 92 4.80 -0.55 6.61
N LEU A 93 4.54 0.04 5.45
CA LEU A 93 5.53 0.34 4.43
C LEU A 93 5.14 1.59 3.64
N VAL A 94 6.09 2.10 2.87
CA VAL A 94 5.89 3.23 1.97
C VAL A 94 6.07 2.75 0.53
N ASP A 95 5.16 3.20 -0.35
CA ASP A 95 5.27 2.94 -1.78
C ASP A 95 6.32 3.85 -2.45
N PRO A 96 6.66 3.63 -3.74
CA PRO A 96 7.66 4.44 -4.44
C PRO A 96 7.36 5.95 -4.53
N ASP A 97 6.10 6.33 -4.34
CA ASP A 97 5.59 7.70 -4.44
C ASP A 97 5.26 8.31 -3.06
N GLY A 98 5.67 7.64 -1.97
CA GLY A 98 5.55 8.16 -0.61
C GLY A 98 4.20 7.90 0.07
N TYR A 99 3.30 7.10 -0.51
CA TYR A 99 2.05 6.73 0.14
C TYR A 99 2.29 5.71 1.24
N TYR A 100 1.68 5.97 2.40
CA TYR A 100 1.74 5.07 3.55
C TYR A 100 0.75 3.93 3.39
N ILE A 101 1.25 2.70 3.48
CA ILE A 101 0.47 1.47 3.33
C ILE A 101 0.52 0.70 4.63
N ARG A 102 -0.66 0.36 5.15
CA ARG A 102 -0.84 -0.48 6.32
C ARG A 102 -1.45 -1.81 5.88
N ILE A 103 -0.75 -2.91 6.15
CA ILE A 103 -1.27 -4.26 5.93
C ILE A 103 -1.68 -4.82 7.29
N THR A 104 -2.93 -5.25 7.42
CA THR A 104 -3.51 -5.57 8.73
C THR A 104 -4.39 -6.81 8.70
N THR A 105 -4.54 -7.45 9.85
CA THR A 105 -5.57 -8.47 10.07
C THR A 105 -6.96 -7.90 9.86
N HIS A 106 -7.92 -8.75 9.47
CA HIS A 106 -9.32 -8.33 9.31
C HIS A 106 -9.91 -7.66 10.55
N SER A 107 -10.53 -6.50 10.38
CA SER A 107 -11.35 -5.90 11.43
C SER A 107 -12.65 -6.70 11.59
N PRO A 108 -13.01 -7.11 12.82
CA PRO A 108 -14.32 -7.71 13.06
C PRO A 108 -15.47 -6.70 12.84
N ASN A 109 -15.19 -5.40 12.91
CA ASN A 109 -16.14 -4.31 12.70
C ASN A 109 -15.76 -3.53 11.42
N LYS A 110 -16.52 -3.75 10.34
CA LYS A 110 -16.30 -3.10 9.02
C LYS A 110 -17.09 -1.80 8.84
N ASP A 111 -17.84 -1.40 9.85
CA ASP A 111 -18.71 -0.21 9.91
C ASP A 111 -17.96 1.08 10.27
N GLY A 112 -16.63 1.04 10.41
CA GLY A 112 -15.79 2.22 10.68
C GLY A 112 -15.89 2.74 12.12
N LEU A 113 -16.74 2.12 12.94
CA LEU A 113 -16.81 2.31 14.38
C LEU A 113 -15.79 1.35 14.99
N GLY A 114 -14.52 1.78 15.05
CA GLY A 114 -13.51 1.05 15.80
C GLY A 114 -13.98 0.75 17.22
N PHE A 115 -13.38 -0.25 17.87
CA PHE A 115 -13.69 -0.61 19.26
C PHE A 115 -13.73 0.66 20.13
N SER A 116 -14.95 1.04 20.54
CA SER A 116 -15.12 2.05 21.56
C SER A 116 -14.67 1.40 22.88
N VAL A 117 -13.51 1.83 23.37
CA VAL A 117 -13.08 1.59 24.75
C VAL A 117 -14.02 2.29 25.71
#